data_AF-A0A812NVI5-F1
#
_entry.id   AF-A0A812NVI5-F1
#
_cell.length_a   1.000
_cell.length_b   1.000
_cell.length_c   1.000
_cell.angle_alpha   90.00
_cell.angle_beta   90.00
_cell.angle_gamma   90.00
#
_symmetry.space_group_name_H-M   'P 1'
#
loop_
_entity.id
_entity.type
_entity.pdbx_description
1 polymer ?
#
loop_
_entity_poly.entity_id
_entity_poly.type
_entity_poly.pdbx_seq_one_letter_code
_entity_poly.pdbx_strand_id
1 'polypeptide(L)'
;MQALWPVGAVAGLGAADCAYLTYSKVTQVPLACPVEGGCTEVLNSSYASIGPVPLSALGLVAYLAVAVLSVSPQNKDLLYWLCLTMALSSLGLTGILIFVLQAPCPYCAASAFVSAMLLTLVETRRARDAAREARQVTVVQTNEGVASMLPGFEPSATAMTQAVAEEAEPRRAVLGLSAVLALGALRGGTLPSRRLQNAWAYFTLVEQYKPNHPPVLSNSSKAEMALARHLRKIGAACYSTWWCPHCQEQRESFGKEAVEVAPFIECSSKSRQQLPVCRDADIESYPTWIIDGKKYLGGRDLSDLAEKSGFTEYPAEAFKPRDDKLL
;
A
#
# COMPACT_ATOMS: atom_id res chain seq x y z
N MET A 1 1.03 -27.83 -28.85
CA MET A 1 0.53 -27.09 -27.67
C MET A 1 1.58 -27.16 -26.56
N GLN A 2 2.51 -26.21 -26.47
CA GLN A 2 3.43 -26.16 -25.33
C GLN A 2 2.70 -25.46 -24.19
N ALA A 3 2.04 -26.23 -23.32
CA ALA A 3 1.32 -25.71 -22.16
C ALA A 3 2.21 -24.70 -21.40
N LEU A 4 1.66 -23.52 -21.09
CA LEU A 4 2.36 -22.52 -20.27
C LEU A 4 2.28 -22.91 -18.78
N TRP A 5 2.60 -24.16 -18.46
CA TRP A 5 2.53 -24.69 -17.09
C TRP A 5 3.28 -23.83 -16.05
N PRO A 6 4.49 -23.26 -16.30
CA PRO A 6 5.14 -22.44 -15.27
C PRO A 6 4.43 -21.10 -15.07
N VAL A 7 3.79 -20.54 -16.11
CA VAL A 7 3.00 -19.31 -15.98
C VAL A 7 1.74 -19.59 -15.17
N GLY A 8 1.03 -20.68 -15.48
CA GLY A 8 -0.15 -21.10 -14.72
C GLY A 8 0.17 -21.41 -13.25
N ALA A 9 1.28 -22.10 -12.97
CA ALA A 9 1.70 -22.41 -11.61
C ALA A 9 2.01 -21.14 -10.78
N VAL A 10 2.79 -20.21 -11.34
CA VAL A 10 3.12 -18.95 -10.66
C VAL A 10 1.87 -18.07 -10.49
N ALA A 11 0.98 -18.03 -11.48
CA ALA A 11 -0.29 -17.32 -11.36
C ALA A 11 -1.19 -17.92 -10.28
N GLY A 12 -1.20 -19.26 -10.13
CA GLY A 12 -1.91 -19.94 -9.05
C GLY A 12 -1.42 -19.55 -7.65
N LEU A 13 -0.11 -19.37 -7.47
CA LEU A 13 0.45 -18.87 -6.21
C LEU A 13 0.00 -17.44 -5.90
N GLY A 14 0.01 -16.55 -6.90
CA GLY A 14 -0.50 -15.19 -6.76
C GLY A 14 -2.00 -15.14 -6.46
N ALA A 15 -2.78 -16.03 -7.07
CA ALA A 15 -4.21 -16.18 -6.77
C ALA A 15 -4.44 -16.65 -5.33
N ALA A 16 -3.67 -17.62 -4.84
CA ALA A 16 -3.79 -18.10 -3.46
C ALA A 16 -3.49 -17.00 -2.43
N ASP A 17 -2.45 -16.20 -2.65
CA ASP A 17 -2.11 -15.04 -1.83
C ASP A 17 -3.25 -14.00 -1.81
N CYS A 18 -3.72 -13.59 -3.00
CA CYS A 18 -4.81 -12.62 -3.13
C CYS A 18 -6.14 -13.14 -2.53
N ALA A 19 -6.43 -14.43 -2.66
CA ALA A 19 -7.60 -15.05 -2.06
C ALA A 19 -7.52 -15.01 -0.53
N TYR A 20 -6.36 -15.33 0.06
CA TYR A 20 -6.15 -15.26 1.51
C TYR A 20 -6.30 -13.84 2.05
N LEU A 21 -5.72 -12.85 1.38
CA LEU A 21 -5.85 -11.43 1.76
C LEU A 21 -7.30 -10.95 1.64
N THR A 22 -8.01 -11.35 0.58
CA THR A 22 -9.42 -11.01 0.38
C THR A 22 -10.29 -11.63 1.48
N TYR A 23 -10.08 -12.91 1.78
CA TYR A 23 -10.77 -13.59 2.87
C TYR A 23 -10.56 -12.88 4.20
N SER A 24 -9.31 -12.55 4.53
CA SER A 24 -8.97 -11.90 5.80
C SER A 24 -9.57 -10.51 5.92
N LYS A 25 -9.60 -9.73 4.82
CA LYS A 25 -10.24 -8.41 4.78
C LYS A 25 -11.77 -8.49 4.95
N VAL A 26 -12.43 -9.45 4.32
CA VAL A 26 -13.89 -9.60 4.41
C VAL A 26 -14.32 -10.14 5.78
N THR A 27 -13.56 -11.07 6.34
CA THR A 27 -13.89 -11.71 7.63
C THR A 27 -13.32 -10.99 8.85
N GLN A 28 -12.48 -9.97 8.63
CA GLN A 28 -11.79 -9.20 9.69
C GLN A 28 -10.96 -10.08 10.64
N VAL A 29 -10.53 -11.26 10.16
CA VAL A 29 -9.65 -12.18 10.89
C VAL A 29 -8.22 -11.65 10.85
N PRO A 30 -7.47 -11.67 11.97
CA PRO A 30 -6.09 -11.21 12.00
C PRO A 30 -5.20 -12.03 11.05
N LEU A 31 -4.35 -11.34 10.27
CA LEU A 31 -3.41 -11.98 9.35
C LEU A 31 -2.31 -12.71 10.11
N ALA A 32 -1.92 -13.88 9.59
CA ALA A 32 -0.75 -14.61 10.05
C ALA A 32 0.55 -13.95 9.55
N CYS A 33 0.87 -12.76 10.07
CA CYS A 33 2.10 -12.05 9.69
C CYS A 33 3.22 -12.22 10.71
N PRO A 34 4.46 -12.53 10.26
CA PRO A 34 5.63 -12.64 11.12
C PRO A 34 6.10 -11.27 11.66
N VAL A 35 5.58 -10.17 11.10
CA VAL A 35 5.82 -8.82 11.58
C VAL A 35 4.54 -8.31 12.23
N GLU A 36 4.60 -7.98 13.53
CA GLU A 36 3.44 -7.53 14.28
C GLU A 36 2.84 -6.24 13.66
N GLY A 37 1.53 -6.24 13.40
CA GLY A 37 0.78 -5.06 12.99
C GLY A 37 0.92 -4.61 11.52
N GLY A 38 2.04 -4.87 10.84
CA GLY A 38 2.32 -4.30 9.52
C GLY A 38 1.30 -4.68 8.43
N CYS A 39 0.99 -5.97 8.27
CA CYS A 39 0.11 -6.43 7.20
C CYS A 39 -1.35 -6.04 7.40
N THR A 40 -1.83 -6.10 8.65
CA THR A 40 -3.21 -5.75 8.99
C THR A 40 -3.45 -4.26 8.82
N GLU A 41 -2.45 -3.43 9.13
CA GLU A 41 -2.49 -1.99 8.89
C GLU A 41 -2.57 -1.65 7.40
N VAL A 42 -1.73 -2.29 6.58
CA VAL A 42 -1.77 -2.15 5.12
C VAL A 42 -3.13 -2.55 4.56
N LEU A 43 -3.66 -3.71 5.00
CA LEU A 43 -4.90 -4.27 4.46
C LEU A 43 -6.14 -3.46 4.82
N ASN A 44 -6.13 -2.76 5.96
CA ASN A 44 -7.21 -1.89 6.41
C ASN A 44 -7.03 -0.41 6.01
N SER A 45 -5.93 -0.07 5.34
CA SER A 45 -5.70 1.29 4.83
C SER A 45 -6.64 1.63 3.65
N SER A 46 -6.81 2.93 3.38
CA SER A 46 -7.56 3.43 2.23
C SER A 46 -7.00 2.92 0.89
N TYR A 47 -5.69 2.67 0.81
CA TYR A 47 -5.01 2.16 -0.39
C TYR A 47 -5.37 0.70 -0.73
N ALA A 48 -5.93 -0.05 0.21
CA ALA A 48 -6.30 -1.45 0.01
C ALA A 48 -7.73 -1.64 -0.51
N SER A 49 -8.45 -0.56 -0.82
CA SER A 49 -9.81 -0.59 -1.37
C SER A 49 -9.96 0.44 -2.49
N ILE A 50 -10.72 0.10 -3.53
CA ILE A 50 -11.19 1.06 -4.54
C ILE A 50 -12.71 1.10 -4.42
N GLY A 51 -13.22 2.14 -3.77
CA GLY A 51 -14.63 2.19 -3.36
C GLY A 51 -14.97 1.02 -2.43
N PRO A 52 -16.03 0.22 -2.71
CA PRO A 52 -16.42 -0.91 -1.87
C PRO A 52 -15.61 -2.20 -2.12
N VAL A 53 -14.78 -2.23 -3.17
CA VAL A 53 -14.11 -3.47 -3.60
C VAL A 53 -12.68 -3.52 -3.05
N PRO A 54 -12.30 -4.60 -2.33
CA PRO A 54 -10.92 -4.85 -1.94
C PRO A 54 -9.98 -4.93 -3.15
N LEU A 55 -8.84 -4.25 -3.07
CA LEU A 55 -7.82 -4.33 -4.12
C LEU A 55 -7.28 -5.76 -4.30
N SER A 56 -7.22 -6.54 -3.22
CA SER A 56 -6.87 -7.97 -3.24
C SER A 56 -7.84 -8.82 -4.06
N ALA A 57 -9.12 -8.44 -4.12
CA ALA A 57 -10.12 -9.15 -4.93
C ALA A 57 -9.91 -8.88 -6.43
N LEU A 58 -9.53 -7.65 -6.80
CA LEU A 58 -9.14 -7.32 -8.17
C LEU A 58 -7.88 -8.07 -8.59
N GLY A 59 -6.88 -8.15 -7.70
CA GLY A 59 -5.68 -8.95 -7.90
C GLY A 59 -5.99 -10.44 -8.11
N LEU A 60 -6.92 -11.00 -7.33
CA LEU A 60 -7.38 -12.39 -7.48
C LEU A 60 -7.97 -12.64 -8.88
N VAL A 61 -8.86 -11.77 -9.35
CA VAL A 61 -9.45 -11.88 -10.69
C VAL A 61 -8.38 -11.82 -11.77
N ALA A 62 -7.40 -10.92 -11.63
CA ALA A 62 -6.30 -10.78 -12.58
C ALA A 62 -5.41 -12.04 -12.62
N TYR A 63 -5.02 -12.60 -11.47
CA TYR A 63 -4.23 -13.84 -11.41
C TYR A 63 -5.00 -15.06 -11.96
N LEU A 64 -6.30 -15.16 -11.71
CA LEU A 64 -7.14 -16.22 -12.30
C LEU A 64 -7.25 -16.08 -13.82
N ALA A 65 -7.39 -14.85 -14.34
CA ALA A 65 -7.39 -14.60 -15.77
C ALA A 65 -6.07 -15.03 -16.43
N VAL A 66 -4.92 -14.72 -15.82
CA VAL A 66 -3.60 -15.20 -16.28
C VAL A 66 -3.53 -16.73 -16.26
N ALA A 67 -4.01 -17.38 -15.20
CA ALA A 67 -4.02 -18.83 -15.09
C ALA A 67 -4.87 -19.49 -16.20
N VAL A 68 -6.06 -18.95 -16.50
CA VAL A 68 -6.93 -19.44 -17.59
C VAL A 68 -6.27 -19.23 -18.96
N LEU A 69 -5.73 -18.03 -19.22
CA LEU A 69 -5.02 -17.72 -20.47
C LEU A 69 -3.76 -18.57 -20.66
N SER A 70 -3.14 -19.05 -19.58
CA SER A 70 -1.99 -19.95 -19.65
C SER A 70 -2.31 -21.35 -20.20
N VAL A 71 -3.57 -21.81 -20.02
CA VAL A 71 -4.05 -23.10 -20.52
C VAL A 71 -4.43 -23.01 -21.99
N SER A 72 -5.07 -21.90 -22.40
CA SER A 72 -5.48 -21.65 -23.78
C SER A 72 -4.99 -20.26 -24.24
N PRO A 73 -3.73 -20.13 -24.68
CA PRO A 73 -3.14 -18.86 -25.08
C PRO A 73 -3.63 -18.45 -26.48
N GLN A 74 -4.89 -18.04 -26.58
CA GLN A 74 -5.47 -17.53 -27.83
C GLN A 74 -4.92 -16.13 -28.17
N ASN A 75 -4.73 -15.27 -27.16
CA ASN A 75 -4.24 -13.90 -27.32
C ASN A 75 -2.96 -13.66 -26.49
N LYS A 76 -1.80 -13.86 -27.12
CA LYS A 76 -0.48 -13.65 -26.47
C LYS A 76 -0.26 -12.19 -26.04
N ASP A 77 -0.78 -11.23 -26.81
CA ASP A 77 -0.68 -9.81 -26.47
C ASP A 77 -1.55 -9.44 -25.27
N LEU A 78 -2.76 -10.00 -25.16
CA LEU A 78 -3.61 -9.79 -23.98
C LEU A 78 -2.92 -10.28 -22.71
N LEU A 79 -2.32 -11.48 -22.75
CA LEU A 79 -1.57 -12.05 -21.64
C LEU A 79 -0.39 -11.13 -21.23
N TYR A 80 0.31 -10.57 -22.22
CA TYR A 80 1.42 -9.65 -21.98
C TYR A 80 0.98 -8.34 -21.30
N TRP A 81 0.00 -7.64 -21.88
CA TRP A 81 -0.49 -6.38 -21.33
C TRP A 81 -1.11 -6.57 -19.94
N LEU A 82 -1.77 -7.70 -19.69
CA LEU A 82 -2.26 -8.06 -18.37
C LEU A 82 -1.12 -8.23 -17.36
N CYS A 83 -0.08 -9.00 -17.68
CA CYS A 83 1.08 -9.14 -16.80
C CYS A 83 1.84 -7.82 -16.58
N LEU A 84 1.96 -6.99 -17.62
CA LEU A 84 2.62 -5.69 -17.54
C LEU A 84 1.87 -4.72 -16.61
N THR A 85 0.55 -4.62 -16.77
CA THR A 85 -0.29 -3.77 -15.90
C THR A 85 -0.23 -4.25 -14.46
N MET A 86 -0.32 -5.56 -14.22
CA MET A 86 -0.16 -6.13 -12.87
C MET A 86 1.20 -5.79 -12.25
N ALA A 87 2.30 -5.92 -13.00
CA ALA A 87 3.64 -5.61 -12.49
C ALA A 87 3.82 -4.12 -12.18
N LEU A 88 3.32 -3.22 -13.05
CA LEU A 88 3.38 -1.78 -12.82
C LEU A 88 2.54 -1.35 -11.61
N SER A 89 1.31 -1.87 -11.49
CA SER A 89 0.46 -1.62 -10.33
C SER A 89 1.08 -2.14 -9.05
N SER A 90 1.64 -3.35 -9.04
CA SER A 90 2.36 -3.91 -7.90
C SER A 90 3.58 -3.07 -7.50
N LEU A 91 4.33 -2.56 -8.48
CA LEU A 91 5.45 -1.66 -8.21
C LEU A 91 4.98 -0.33 -7.59
N GLY A 92 3.89 0.24 -8.10
CA GLY A 92 3.28 1.45 -7.55
C GLY A 92 2.81 1.26 -6.10
N LEU A 93 2.09 0.17 -5.83
CA LEU A 93 1.62 -0.16 -4.48
C LEU A 93 2.77 -0.48 -3.52
N THR A 94 3.81 -1.16 -4.00
CA THR A 94 5.06 -1.37 -3.23
C THR A 94 5.77 -0.05 -2.95
N GLY A 95 5.74 0.88 -3.91
CA GLY A 95 6.19 2.25 -3.69
C GLY A 95 5.40 2.94 -2.59
N ILE A 96 4.06 2.84 -2.59
CA ILE A 96 3.23 3.41 -1.52
C ILE A 96 3.52 2.72 -0.18
N LEU A 97 3.71 1.40 -0.16
CA LEU A 97 4.09 0.64 1.04
C LEU A 97 5.40 1.14 1.64
N ILE A 98 6.39 1.39 0.79
CA ILE A 98 7.71 1.86 1.22
C ILE A 98 7.63 3.35 1.58
N PHE A 99 7.11 4.23 0.73
CA PHE A 99 7.24 5.68 0.91
C PHE A 99 6.12 6.33 1.73
N VAL A 100 4.93 5.74 1.76
CA VAL A 100 3.74 6.33 2.41
C VAL A 100 3.37 5.58 3.69
N LEU A 101 3.21 4.25 3.62
CA LEU A 101 2.73 3.45 4.75
C LEU A 101 3.86 2.99 5.69
N GLN A 102 5.10 2.86 5.19
CA GLN A 102 6.29 2.38 5.92
C GLN A 102 6.05 1.09 6.75
N ALA A 103 5.07 0.28 6.35
CA ALA A 103 4.68 -0.96 7.02
C ALA A 103 5.12 -2.16 6.17
N PRO A 104 6.01 -3.04 6.66
CA PRO A 104 6.45 -4.20 5.90
C PRO A 104 5.31 -5.23 5.82
N CYS A 105 4.77 -5.41 4.61
CA CYS A 105 3.79 -6.45 4.31
C CYS A 105 4.41 -7.55 3.45
N PRO A 106 4.86 -8.70 4.03
CA PRO A 106 5.41 -9.82 3.27
C PRO A 106 4.48 -10.35 2.19
N TYR A 107 3.15 -10.33 2.39
CA TYR A 107 2.19 -10.75 1.37
C TYR A 107 2.21 -9.82 0.15
N CYS A 108 2.19 -8.50 0.35
CA CYS A 108 2.30 -7.54 -0.75
C CYS A 108 3.64 -7.63 -1.48
N ALA A 109 4.74 -7.88 -0.75
CA ALA A 109 6.06 -8.11 -1.34
C ALA A 109 6.10 -9.42 -2.15
N ALA A 110 5.46 -10.49 -1.66
CA ALA A 110 5.32 -11.74 -2.38
C ALA A 110 4.52 -11.54 -3.69
N SER A 111 3.41 -10.80 -3.65
CA SER A 111 2.63 -10.47 -4.84
C SER A 111 3.43 -9.62 -5.85
N ALA A 112 4.23 -8.66 -5.38
CA ALA A 112 5.14 -7.89 -6.23
C ALA A 112 6.20 -8.79 -6.91
N PHE A 113 6.77 -9.73 -6.17
CA PHE A 113 7.71 -10.72 -6.72
C PHE A 113 7.05 -11.64 -7.75
N VAL A 114 5.87 -12.17 -7.45
CA VAL A 114 5.10 -13.06 -8.33
C VAL A 114 4.74 -12.35 -9.64
N SER A 115 4.24 -11.11 -9.58
CA SER A 115 3.89 -10.33 -10.78
C SER A 115 5.12 -9.99 -11.65
N ALA A 116 6.26 -9.64 -11.05
CA ALA A 116 7.52 -9.45 -11.78
C ALA A 116 8.01 -10.76 -12.43
N MET A 117 7.90 -11.89 -11.71
CA MET A 117 8.25 -13.22 -12.24
C MET A 117 7.36 -13.61 -13.43
N LEU A 118 6.05 -13.33 -13.37
CA LEU A 118 5.14 -13.59 -14.50
C LEU A 118 5.52 -12.76 -15.73
N LEU A 119 5.80 -11.47 -15.57
CA LEU A 119 6.21 -10.60 -16.68
C LEU A 119 7.49 -11.12 -17.34
N THR A 120 8.52 -11.47 -16.55
CA THR A 120 9.77 -12.02 -17.10
C THR A 120 9.58 -13.37 -17.80
N LEU A 121 8.72 -14.25 -17.28
CA LEU A 121 8.38 -15.52 -17.95
C LEU A 121 7.64 -15.31 -19.28
N VAL A 122 6.76 -14.31 -19.36
CA VAL A 122 6.04 -13.98 -20.60
C VAL A 122 6.99 -13.35 -21.62
N GLU A 123 7.84 -12.40 -21.21
CA GLU A 123 8.83 -11.75 -22.09
C GLU A 123 9.84 -12.74 -22.66
N THR A 124 10.40 -13.62 -21.81
CA THR A 124 11.33 -14.66 -22.28
C THR A 124 10.68 -15.65 -23.24
N ARG A 125 9.37 -15.88 -23.15
CA ARG A 125 8.63 -16.69 -24.13
C ARG A 125 8.38 -15.93 -25.43
N ARG A 126 7.96 -14.66 -25.38
CA ARG A 126 7.83 -13.81 -26.58
C ARG A 126 9.14 -13.78 -27.36
N ALA A 127 10.26 -13.58 -26.67
CA ALA A 127 11.59 -13.61 -27.28
C ALA A 127 11.93 -14.97 -27.90
N ARG A 128 11.60 -16.09 -27.24
CA ARG A 128 11.82 -17.44 -27.81
C ARG A 128 10.93 -17.71 -29.02
N ASP A 129 9.68 -17.27 -29.00
CA ASP A 129 8.76 -17.45 -30.12
C ASP A 129 9.25 -16.64 -31.33
N ALA A 130 9.65 -15.37 -31.13
CA ALA A 130 10.25 -14.54 -32.17
C ALA A 130 11.54 -15.16 -32.74
N ALA A 131 12.42 -15.70 -31.88
CA ALA A 131 13.63 -16.39 -32.32
C ALA A 131 13.33 -17.69 -33.09
N ARG A 132 12.28 -18.43 -32.71
CA ARG A 132 11.83 -19.62 -33.44
C ARG A 132 11.26 -19.27 -34.80
N GLU A 133 10.45 -18.22 -34.88
CA GLU A 133 9.90 -17.71 -36.13
C GLU A 133 11.03 -17.22 -37.05
N ALA A 134 11.98 -16.43 -36.55
CA ALA A 134 13.15 -16.00 -37.30
C ALA A 134 13.98 -17.19 -37.80
N ARG A 135 14.28 -18.17 -36.94
CA ARG A 135 15.02 -19.39 -37.31
C ARG A 135 14.29 -20.22 -38.36
N GLN A 136 12.95 -20.30 -38.27
CA GLN A 136 12.15 -21.03 -39.24
C GLN A 136 12.13 -20.34 -40.61
N VAL A 137 12.01 -19.01 -40.65
CA VAL A 137 12.10 -18.22 -41.89
C VAL A 137 13.47 -18.39 -42.54
N THR A 138 14.57 -18.34 -41.76
CA THR A 138 15.92 -18.56 -42.27
C THR A 138 16.07 -19.95 -42.89
N VAL A 139 15.56 -21.01 -42.26
CA VAL A 139 15.64 -22.39 -42.78
C VAL A 139 14.82 -22.57 -44.06
N VAL A 140 13.63 -21.97 -44.15
CA VAL A 140 12.80 -22.01 -45.37
C VAL A 140 13.48 -21.28 -46.53
N GLN A 141 14.03 -20.08 -46.30
CA GLN A 141 14.80 -19.37 -47.33
C GLN A 141 16.04 -20.14 -47.79
N THR A 142 16.76 -20.82 -46.89
CA THR A 142 17.90 -21.66 -47.30
C THR A 142 17.47 -22.87 -48.12
N ASN A 143 16.33 -23.49 -47.82
CA ASN A 143 15.83 -24.64 -48.57
C ASN A 143 15.28 -24.26 -49.95
N GLU A 144 14.62 -23.11 -50.08
CA GLU A 144 14.22 -22.55 -51.39
C GLU A 144 15.46 -22.12 -52.21
N GLY A 145 16.48 -21.57 -51.56
CA GLY A 145 17.78 -21.27 -52.17
C GLY A 145 18.47 -22.53 -52.73
N VAL A 146 18.41 -23.66 -52.01
CA VAL A 146 18.95 -24.95 -52.49
C VAL A 146 18.12 -25.54 -53.64
N ALA A 147 16.80 -25.32 -53.68
CA ALA A 147 15.95 -25.75 -54.80
C ALA A 147 16.27 -25.01 -56.12
N SER A 148 16.95 -23.87 -56.04
CA SER A 148 17.44 -23.11 -57.21
C SER A 148 18.79 -23.59 -57.76
N MET A 149 19.41 -24.63 -57.18
CA MET A 149 20.55 -25.35 -57.76
C MET A 149 20.14 -26.33 -58.89
N LEU A 150 19.19 -25.93 -59.73
CA LEU A 150 19.09 -26.40 -61.11
C LEU A 150 19.80 -25.36 -61.98
N PRO A 151 20.61 -25.78 -62.98
CA PRO A 151 21.60 -24.91 -63.59
C PRO A 151 20.93 -23.76 -64.36
N GLY A 152 21.18 -22.50 -63.97
CA GLY A 152 20.84 -21.34 -64.81
C GLY A 152 20.50 -20.00 -64.15
N PHE A 153 20.56 -19.83 -62.82
CA PHE A 153 20.21 -18.54 -62.20
C PHE A 153 21.35 -18.01 -61.31
N GLU A 154 21.98 -16.90 -61.71
CA GLU A 154 22.91 -16.13 -60.89
C GLU A 154 22.17 -15.02 -60.14
N PRO A 155 22.06 -15.06 -58.79
CA PRO A 155 21.76 -13.87 -58.03
C PRO A 155 23.03 -13.27 -57.41
N SER A 156 23.08 -11.93 -57.47
CA SER A 156 24.19 -11.06 -57.10
C SER A 156 24.60 -11.19 -55.62
N ALA A 157 25.91 -11.26 -55.40
CA ALA A 157 26.59 -11.49 -54.13
C ALA A 157 26.71 -10.23 -53.24
N THR A 158 25.60 -9.61 -52.84
CA THR A 158 25.66 -8.36 -52.04
C THR A 158 24.77 -8.28 -50.80
N ALA A 159 23.97 -9.30 -50.45
CA ALA A 159 23.01 -9.18 -49.34
C ALA A 159 23.28 -10.06 -48.09
N MET A 160 24.38 -10.82 -48.03
CA MET A 160 24.53 -11.89 -47.02
C MET A 160 25.49 -11.62 -45.85
N THR A 161 26.14 -10.45 -45.76
CA THR A 161 27.15 -10.19 -44.70
C THR A 161 26.71 -9.28 -43.56
N GLN A 162 25.46 -8.80 -43.52
CA GLN A 162 25.06 -7.79 -42.51
C GLN A 162 24.21 -8.28 -41.31
N ALA A 163 23.79 -9.54 -41.24
CA ALA A 163 22.78 -9.93 -40.23
C ALA A 163 23.30 -10.75 -39.02
N VAL A 164 24.60 -10.99 -38.87
CA VAL A 164 25.13 -11.93 -37.83
C VAL A 164 25.79 -11.22 -36.63
N ALA A 165 25.87 -9.90 -36.59
CA ALA A 165 26.69 -9.19 -35.59
C ALA A 165 25.94 -8.54 -34.42
N GLU A 166 24.60 -8.61 -34.31
CA GLU A 166 23.85 -7.79 -33.35
C GLU A 166 22.88 -8.52 -32.41
N GLU A 167 23.01 -9.85 -32.23
CA GLU A 167 22.21 -10.59 -31.24
C GLU A 167 23.07 -11.17 -30.12
N ALA A 168 23.73 -10.28 -29.36
CA ALA A 168 24.49 -10.67 -28.19
C ALA A 168 24.15 -9.80 -26.97
N GLU A 169 22.87 -9.50 -26.68
CA GLU A 169 22.61 -8.75 -25.44
C GLU A 169 21.28 -8.87 -24.67
N PRO A 170 20.60 -10.03 -24.56
CA PRO A 170 19.50 -10.18 -23.59
C PRO A 170 19.98 -10.34 -22.13
N ARG A 171 21.28 -10.58 -21.88
CA ARG A 171 21.86 -10.69 -20.52
C ARG A 171 22.05 -9.34 -19.82
N ARG A 172 22.27 -8.23 -20.55
CA ARG A 172 22.45 -6.91 -19.93
C ARG A 172 21.16 -6.28 -19.44
N ALA A 173 20.01 -6.59 -20.04
CA ALA A 173 18.71 -6.14 -19.52
C ALA A 173 18.39 -6.79 -18.15
N VAL A 174 18.68 -8.08 -18.00
CA VAL A 174 18.46 -8.83 -16.74
C VAL A 174 19.43 -8.38 -15.64
N LEU A 175 20.71 -8.19 -15.97
CA LEU A 175 21.71 -7.66 -15.03
C LEU A 175 21.47 -6.18 -14.73
N GLY A 176 20.96 -5.41 -15.69
CA GLY A 176 20.59 -4.00 -15.54
C GLY A 176 19.42 -3.79 -14.59
N LEU A 177 18.34 -4.57 -14.71
CA LEU A 177 17.21 -4.53 -13.77
C LEU A 177 17.62 -4.98 -12.36
N SER A 178 18.48 -5.99 -12.26
CA SER A 178 19.03 -6.45 -10.97
C SER A 178 19.92 -5.37 -10.32
N ALA A 179 20.76 -4.69 -11.11
CA ALA A 179 21.62 -3.62 -10.65
C ALA A 179 20.86 -2.33 -10.33
N VAL A 180 19.78 -2.00 -11.06
CA VAL A 180 18.90 -0.85 -10.76
C VAL A 180 18.13 -1.07 -9.47
N LEU A 181 17.69 -2.29 -9.17
CA LEU A 181 17.09 -2.64 -7.88
C LEU A 181 18.11 -2.58 -6.74
N ALA A 182 19.34 -3.06 -6.96
CA ALA A 182 20.42 -2.98 -5.96
C ALA A 182 20.94 -1.55 -5.73
N LEU A 183 21.02 -0.73 -6.77
CA LEU A 183 21.46 0.68 -6.69
C LEU A 183 20.35 1.61 -6.21
N GLY A 184 19.08 1.32 -6.49
CA GLY A 184 17.94 2.03 -5.92
C GLY A 184 17.89 1.94 -4.40
N ALA A 185 18.28 0.78 -3.85
CA ALA A 185 18.43 0.58 -2.40
C ALA A 185 19.60 1.39 -1.78
N LEU A 186 20.65 1.70 -2.55
CA LEU A 186 21.82 2.45 -2.08
C LEU A 186 21.71 3.97 -2.29
N ARG A 187 20.88 4.43 -3.24
CA ARG A 187 20.75 5.86 -3.60
C ARG A 187 19.54 6.56 -2.98
N GLY A 188 18.64 5.81 -2.33
CA GLY A 188 17.51 6.33 -1.55
C GLY A 188 17.88 6.93 -0.18
N GLY A 189 19.18 7.08 0.12
CA GLY A 189 19.69 7.71 1.34
C GLY A 189 19.65 9.24 1.32
N THR A 190 18.64 9.87 0.71
CA THR A 190 18.43 11.33 0.83
C THR A 190 17.55 11.60 2.04
N LEU A 191 18.16 12.25 3.04
CA LEU A 191 17.59 12.65 4.33
C LEU A 191 16.11 13.09 4.23
N PRO A 192 15.21 12.55 5.07
CA PRO A 192 13.81 12.95 5.09
C PRO A 192 13.67 14.45 5.31
N SER A 193 12.76 15.10 4.57
CA SER A 193 12.37 16.49 4.83
C SER A 193 11.94 16.66 6.30
N ARG A 194 12.04 17.85 6.90
CA ARG A 194 11.64 18.08 8.31
C ARG A 194 10.24 17.54 8.65
N ARG A 195 9.28 17.60 7.70
CA ARG A 195 7.95 16.99 7.87
C ARG A 195 7.98 15.46 7.92
N LEU A 196 8.84 14.83 7.13
CA LEU A 196 9.03 13.38 7.15
C LEU A 196 9.79 12.91 8.41
N GLN A 197 10.70 13.72 8.95
CA GLN A 197 11.32 13.45 10.27
C GLN A 197 10.28 13.46 11.40
N ASN A 198 9.37 14.44 11.41
CA ASN A 198 8.32 14.54 12.43
C ASN A 198 7.32 13.39 12.35
N ALA A 199 6.89 13.01 11.14
CA ALA A 199 5.98 11.89 10.93
C ALA A 199 6.60 10.54 11.37
N TRP A 200 7.89 10.32 11.07
CA TRP A 200 8.61 9.13 11.53
C TRP A 200 8.81 9.10 13.05
N ALA A 201 9.13 10.25 13.65
CA ALA A 201 9.24 10.38 15.10
C ALA A 201 7.90 10.07 15.80
N TYR A 202 6.78 10.51 15.25
CA TYR A 202 5.47 10.18 15.81
C TYR A 202 5.12 8.69 15.69
N PHE A 203 5.39 8.05 14.55
CA PHE A 203 5.14 6.62 14.38
C PHE A 203 5.94 5.77 15.38
N THR A 204 7.23 6.08 15.55
CA THR A 204 8.08 5.38 16.53
C THR A 204 7.60 5.57 17.97
N LEU A 205 7.13 6.78 18.30
CA LEU A 205 6.48 7.10 19.58
C LEU A 205 5.20 6.25 19.77
N VAL A 206 4.31 6.21 18.78
CA VAL A 206 3.06 5.44 18.84
C VAL A 206 3.33 3.95 19.08
N GLU A 207 4.31 3.36 18.41
CA GLU A 207 4.63 1.94 18.62
C GLU A 207 5.28 1.69 19.99
N GLN A 208 6.06 2.65 20.51
CA GLN A 208 6.62 2.57 21.87
C GLN A 208 5.55 2.56 22.96
N TYR A 209 4.47 3.33 22.81
CA TYR A 209 3.45 3.49 23.85
C TYR A 209 2.23 2.56 23.72
N LYS A 210 2.14 1.79 22.63
CA LYS A 210 1.04 0.84 22.36
C LYS A 210 0.77 -0.13 23.52
N PRO A 211 -0.51 -0.35 23.92
CA PRO A 211 -1.74 0.18 23.33
C PRO A 211 -2.21 1.52 23.94
N ASN A 212 -1.35 2.25 24.63
CA ASN A 212 -1.69 3.53 25.25
C ASN A 212 -1.34 4.68 24.32
N HIS A 213 -1.98 5.83 24.54
CA HIS A 213 -1.64 7.07 23.84
C HIS A 213 -0.20 7.49 24.17
N PRO A 214 0.52 8.07 23.20
CA PRO A 214 1.74 8.78 23.49
C PRO A 214 1.55 9.87 24.56
N PRO A 215 2.61 10.18 25.34
CA PRO A 215 2.51 11.16 26.41
C PRO A 215 2.21 12.54 25.83
N VAL A 216 1.24 13.24 26.43
CA VAL A 216 1.05 14.67 26.21
C VAL A 216 2.24 15.39 26.82
N LEU A 217 2.83 16.37 26.12
CA LEU A 217 4.09 17.01 26.55
C LEU A 217 3.85 18.33 27.29
N SER A 218 2.78 19.01 26.92
CA SER A 218 2.45 20.35 27.37
C SER A 218 1.58 20.36 28.64
N ASN A 219 1.75 21.38 29.48
CA ASN A 219 1.03 21.48 30.76
C ASN A 219 -0.33 22.15 30.58
N SER A 220 -1.26 21.89 31.49
CA SER A 220 -2.62 22.43 31.45
C SER A 220 -2.72 23.74 32.24
N SER A 221 -3.47 24.68 31.69
CA SER A 221 -3.90 25.91 32.32
C SER A 221 -5.14 25.65 33.21
N LYS A 222 -5.48 26.65 34.04
CA LYS A 222 -6.71 26.61 34.83
C LYS A 222 -7.97 26.55 33.96
N ALA A 223 -7.96 27.22 32.81
CA ALA A 223 -9.06 27.24 31.85
C ALA A 223 -9.27 25.86 31.20
N GLU A 224 -8.20 25.22 30.74
CA GLU A 224 -8.25 23.86 30.17
C GLU A 224 -8.74 22.82 31.19
N MET A 225 -8.25 22.91 32.44
CA MET A 225 -8.72 22.05 33.54
C MET A 225 -10.21 22.25 33.84
N ALA A 226 -10.69 23.50 33.81
CA ALA A 226 -12.10 23.82 34.05
C ALA A 226 -12.98 23.31 32.90
N LEU A 227 -12.58 23.53 31.65
CA LEU A 227 -13.27 23.01 30.47
C LEU A 227 -13.34 21.47 30.47
N ALA A 228 -12.22 20.78 30.76
CA ALA A 228 -12.17 19.33 30.83
C ALA A 228 -13.16 18.77 31.88
N ARG A 229 -13.23 19.39 33.06
CA ARG A 229 -14.21 19.03 34.10
C ARG A 229 -15.65 19.29 33.65
N HIS A 230 -15.90 20.42 33.00
CA HIS A 230 -17.23 20.77 32.48
C HIS A 230 -17.70 19.75 31.44
N LEU A 231 -16.88 19.46 30.43
CA LEU A 231 -17.19 18.49 29.37
C LEU A 231 -17.55 17.12 29.96
N ARG A 232 -16.77 16.63 30.93
CA ARG A 232 -17.10 15.39 31.64
C ARG A 232 -18.39 15.49 32.45
N LYS A 233 -18.63 16.61 33.13
CA LYS A 233 -19.84 16.83 33.94
C LYS A 233 -21.12 16.81 33.10
N ILE A 234 -21.08 17.35 31.88
CA ILE A 234 -22.25 17.38 30.98
C ILE A 234 -22.41 16.08 30.17
N GLY A 235 -21.54 15.09 30.36
CA GLY A 235 -21.58 13.82 29.62
C GLY A 235 -21.14 13.94 28.16
N ALA A 236 -20.35 14.96 27.82
CA ALA A 236 -19.69 14.99 26.51
C ALA A 236 -18.69 13.82 26.40
N ALA A 237 -18.39 13.37 25.18
CA ALA A 237 -17.43 12.31 24.92
C ALA A 237 -16.59 12.62 23.69
N CYS A 238 -15.28 12.35 23.78
CA CYS A 238 -14.36 12.37 22.65
C CYS A 238 -13.89 10.95 22.34
N TYR A 239 -14.40 10.39 21.26
CA TYR A 239 -14.03 9.07 20.76
C TYR A 239 -12.70 9.19 20.00
N SER A 240 -11.67 8.53 20.51
CA SER A 240 -10.28 8.72 20.10
C SER A 240 -9.53 7.39 20.07
N THR A 241 -8.33 7.39 19.49
CA THR A 241 -7.52 6.17 19.37
C THR A 241 -6.03 6.43 19.60
N TRP A 242 -5.32 5.52 20.25
CA TRP A 242 -3.90 5.68 20.62
C TRP A 242 -2.92 5.96 19.46
N TRP A 243 -3.20 5.52 18.23
CA TRP A 243 -2.33 5.71 17.05
C TRP A 243 -2.75 6.86 16.13
N CYS A 244 -3.80 7.60 16.48
CA CYS A 244 -4.34 8.66 15.63
C CYS A 244 -3.63 9.99 15.90
N PRO A 245 -2.94 10.58 14.90
CA PRO A 245 -2.21 11.84 15.05
C PRO A 245 -3.12 12.98 15.52
N HIS A 246 -4.27 13.18 14.88
CA HIS A 246 -5.23 14.22 15.24
C HIS A 246 -5.85 14.01 16.63
N CYS A 247 -5.91 12.77 17.09
CA CYS A 247 -6.35 12.45 18.44
C CYS A 247 -5.28 12.86 19.46
N GLN A 248 -3.99 12.68 19.12
CA GLN A 248 -2.89 13.21 19.92
C GLN A 248 -2.90 14.74 19.93
N GLU A 249 -3.13 15.42 18.80
CA GLU A 249 -3.24 16.88 18.75
C GLU A 249 -4.36 17.39 19.65
N GLN A 250 -5.52 16.74 19.60
CA GLN A 250 -6.65 17.06 20.48
C GLN A 250 -6.32 16.84 21.96
N ARG A 251 -5.56 15.79 22.30
CA ARG A 251 -5.10 15.55 23.68
C ARG A 251 -4.08 16.59 24.12
N GLU A 252 -3.16 16.96 23.23
CA GLU A 252 -2.12 17.97 23.46
C GLU A 252 -2.72 19.35 23.72
N SER A 253 -3.84 19.69 23.05
CA SER A 253 -4.50 20.98 23.27
C SER A 253 -5.04 21.15 24.68
N PHE A 254 -5.46 20.07 25.36
CA PHE A 254 -5.85 20.11 26.77
C PHE A 254 -4.64 20.20 27.72
N GLY A 255 -3.53 19.53 27.39
CA GLY A 255 -2.38 19.39 28.28
C GLY A 255 -2.49 18.19 29.25
N LYS A 256 -1.36 17.86 29.88
CA LYS A 256 -1.14 16.63 30.68
C LYS A 256 -2.18 16.39 31.78
N GLU A 257 -2.55 17.41 32.53
CA GLU A 257 -3.45 17.32 33.67
C GLU A 257 -4.92 17.32 33.25
N ALA A 258 -5.26 18.11 32.23
CA ALA A 258 -6.64 18.24 31.77
C ALA A 258 -7.06 17.06 30.89
N VAL A 259 -6.14 16.45 30.14
CA VAL A 259 -6.45 15.27 29.32
C VAL A 259 -6.86 14.06 30.17
N GLU A 260 -6.28 13.90 31.37
CA GLU A 260 -6.65 12.84 32.34
C GLU A 260 -8.06 13.05 32.93
N VAL A 261 -8.56 14.27 32.81
CA VAL A 261 -9.85 14.73 33.35
C VAL A 261 -10.90 14.83 32.24
N ALA A 262 -10.49 15.04 31.00
CA ALA A 262 -11.36 15.19 29.85
C ALA A 262 -11.99 13.84 29.45
N PRO A 263 -13.19 13.84 28.83
CA PRO A 263 -13.93 12.61 28.55
C PRO A 263 -13.46 11.91 27.27
N PHE A 264 -12.17 11.57 27.18
CA PHE A 264 -11.63 10.77 26.09
C PHE A 264 -11.99 9.29 26.27
N ILE A 265 -12.51 8.68 25.22
CA ILE A 265 -12.85 7.27 25.13
C ILE A 265 -11.89 6.63 24.12
N GLU A 266 -11.16 5.60 24.53
CA GLU A 266 -10.33 4.80 23.63
C GLU A 266 -11.22 3.88 22.81
N CYS A 267 -11.07 3.96 21.49
CA CYS A 267 -11.90 3.26 20.53
C CYS A 267 -11.29 2.01 19.95
N SER A 268 -10.13 1.57 20.45
CA SER A 268 -9.51 0.39 19.88
C SER A 268 -8.64 -0.42 20.79
N SER A 269 -8.67 -1.69 20.41
CA SER A 269 -7.74 -2.71 20.84
C SER A 269 -6.29 -2.42 20.45
N LYS A 270 -5.39 -3.24 21.02
CA LYS A 270 -3.98 -3.33 20.63
C LYS A 270 -3.80 -3.65 19.13
N SER A 271 -4.72 -4.38 18.51
CA SER A 271 -4.69 -4.78 17.10
C SER A 271 -5.35 -3.78 16.15
N ARG A 272 -5.67 -2.57 16.63
CA ARG A 272 -6.35 -1.51 15.86
C ARG A 272 -7.78 -1.86 15.42
N GLN A 273 -8.37 -2.90 16.01
CA GLN A 273 -9.80 -3.19 15.84
C GLN A 273 -10.64 -2.27 16.71
N GLN A 274 -11.71 -1.72 16.12
CA GLN A 274 -12.64 -0.84 16.81
C GLN A 274 -13.39 -1.57 17.94
N LEU A 275 -13.35 -1.00 19.14
CA LEU A 275 -14.01 -1.52 20.34
C LEU A 275 -15.53 -1.36 20.28
N PRO A 276 -16.30 -2.25 20.94
CA PRO A 276 -17.77 -2.19 20.96
C PRO A 276 -18.32 -0.84 21.38
N VAL A 277 -17.73 -0.20 22.40
CA VAL A 277 -18.17 1.13 22.89
C VAL A 277 -18.23 2.21 21.81
N CYS A 278 -17.39 2.12 20.77
CA CYS A 278 -17.38 3.07 19.66
C CYS A 278 -18.20 2.59 18.46
N ARG A 279 -18.34 1.27 18.28
CA ARG A 279 -19.22 0.69 17.27
C ARG A 279 -20.68 0.93 17.61
N ASP A 280 -21.05 0.74 18.88
CA ASP A 280 -22.41 0.94 19.39
C ASP A 280 -22.78 2.42 19.39
N ALA A 281 -21.79 3.32 19.47
CA ALA A 281 -21.93 4.77 19.32
C ALA A 281 -21.84 5.26 17.86
N ASP A 282 -21.75 4.34 16.88
CA ASP A 282 -21.71 4.64 15.45
C ASP A 282 -20.56 5.61 15.07
N ILE A 283 -19.35 5.34 15.58
CA ILE A 283 -18.18 6.18 15.31
C ILE A 283 -17.49 5.73 14.02
N GLU A 284 -17.48 6.60 13.01
CA GLU A 284 -16.89 6.30 11.69
C GLU A 284 -15.44 6.82 11.54
N SER A 285 -15.07 7.85 12.30
CA SER A 285 -13.75 8.47 12.21
C SER A 285 -13.28 9.03 13.55
N TYR A 286 -11.97 9.30 13.67
CA TYR A 286 -11.36 9.77 14.91
C TYR A 286 -10.53 11.05 14.69
N PRO A 287 -10.48 11.98 15.67
CA PRO A 287 -11.36 12.00 16.83
C PRO A 287 -12.79 12.38 16.43
N THR A 288 -13.77 11.96 17.23
CA THR A 288 -15.17 12.40 17.08
C THR A 288 -15.71 12.82 18.43
N TRP A 289 -16.28 14.02 18.49
CA TRP A 289 -16.93 14.53 19.69
C TRP A 289 -18.43 14.29 19.63
N ILE A 290 -19.02 13.87 20.75
CA ILE A 290 -20.46 13.92 20.98
C ILE A 290 -20.71 14.85 22.16
N ILE A 291 -21.41 15.95 21.92
CA ILE A 291 -21.76 16.97 22.92
C ILE A 291 -23.24 17.26 22.76
N ASP A 292 -24.02 17.08 23.83
CA ASP A 292 -25.48 17.27 23.82
C ASP A 292 -26.17 16.49 22.68
N GLY A 293 -25.77 15.23 22.50
CA GLY A 293 -26.29 14.34 21.45
C GLY A 293 -25.87 14.67 20.01
N LYS A 294 -25.15 15.79 19.79
CA LYS A 294 -24.66 16.19 18.46
C LYS A 294 -23.25 15.65 18.21
N LYS A 295 -23.05 15.03 17.04
CA LYS A 295 -21.77 14.47 16.58
C LYS A 295 -20.97 15.53 15.82
N TYR A 296 -19.71 15.74 16.21
CA TYR A 296 -18.76 16.65 15.57
C TYR A 296 -17.51 15.89 15.17
N LEU A 297 -17.29 15.74 13.86
CA LEU A 297 -16.15 14.98 13.32
C LEU A 297 -14.85 15.80 13.40
N GLY A 298 -13.74 15.12 13.65
CA GLY A 298 -12.40 15.71 13.67
C GLY A 298 -12.05 16.46 14.96
N GLY A 299 -10.80 16.90 15.04
CA GLY A 299 -10.30 17.74 16.13
C GLY A 299 -11.02 19.09 16.19
N ARG A 300 -11.13 19.63 17.40
CA ARG A 300 -11.83 20.87 17.72
C ARG A 300 -10.96 21.75 18.60
N ASP A 301 -10.95 23.03 18.29
CA ASP A 301 -10.35 24.03 19.15
C ASP A 301 -11.08 24.05 20.50
N LEU A 302 -10.33 24.34 21.57
CA LEU A 302 -10.92 24.36 22.91
C LEU A 302 -11.96 25.46 23.08
N SER A 303 -11.82 26.58 22.36
CA SER A 303 -12.84 27.63 22.29
C SER A 303 -14.13 27.14 21.63
N ASP A 304 -14.03 26.37 20.54
CA ASP A 304 -15.19 25.75 19.87
C ASP A 304 -15.89 24.73 20.77
N LEU A 305 -15.11 23.94 21.53
CA LEU A 305 -15.64 23.02 22.54
C LEU A 305 -16.31 23.76 23.69
N ALA A 306 -15.76 24.90 24.15
CA ALA A 306 -16.37 25.73 25.17
C ALA A 306 -17.73 26.28 24.69
N GLU A 307 -17.79 26.81 23.47
CA GLU A 307 -19.04 27.30 22.87
C GLU A 307 -20.09 26.19 22.74
N LYS A 308 -19.72 25.05 22.14
CA LYS A 308 -20.62 23.90 21.92
C LYS A 308 -21.13 23.27 23.20
N SER A 309 -20.37 23.36 24.29
CA SER A 309 -20.73 22.82 25.60
C SER A 309 -21.42 23.83 26.51
N GLY A 310 -21.60 25.09 26.07
CA GLY A 310 -22.17 26.16 26.90
C GLY A 310 -21.29 26.55 28.09
N PHE A 311 -19.98 26.36 27.98
CA PHE A 311 -19.01 26.70 29.03
C PHE A 311 -18.78 28.22 29.09
N THR A 312 -18.96 28.83 30.27
CA THR A 312 -18.90 30.29 30.46
C THR A 312 -17.94 30.76 31.54
N GLU A 313 -17.23 29.85 32.23
CA GLU A 313 -16.34 30.19 33.34
C GLU A 313 -15.08 30.96 32.89
N TYR A 314 -14.63 30.73 31.66
CA TYR A 314 -13.51 31.46 31.04
C TYR A 314 -13.90 31.96 29.65
N PRO A 315 -13.36 33.11 29.21
CA PRO A 315 -13.63 33.65 27.88
C PRO A 315 -12.84 32.89 26.80
N ALA A 316 -13.26 33.01 25.53
CA ALA A 316 -12.68 32.26 24.42
C ALA A 316 -11.17 32.49 24.24
N GLU A 317 -10.67 33.68 24.58
CA GLU A 317 -9.26 34.07 24.48
C GLU A 317 -8.36 33.32 25.48
N ALA A 318 -8.95 32.67 26.48
CA ALA A 318 -8.23 31.80 27.40
C ALA A 318 -7.76 30.48 26.73
N PHE A 319 -8.33 30.14 25.57
CA PHE A 319 -8.11 28.88 24.85
C PHE A 319 -7.29 29.06 23.57
N LYS A 320 -6.11 29.70 23.68
CA LYS A 320 -5.26 29.91 22.51
C LYS A 320 -4.76 28.56 21.95
N PRO A 321 -4.81 28.36 20.61
CA PRO A 321 -4.16 27.23 19.99
C PRO A 321 -2.68 27.17 20.39
N ARG A 322 -2.18 25.99 20.70
CA ARG A 322 -0.76 25.78 21.01
C ARG A 322 0.00 25.81 19.67
N ASP A 323 1.01 26.68 19.58
CA ASP A 323 1.86 26.80 18.37
C ASP A 323 2.74 25.56 18.14
N ASP A 324 2.82 24.67 19.13
CA ASP A 324 3.57 23.43 19.08
C ASP A 324 2.81 22.38 18.27
N LYS A 325 2.84 22.52 16.95
CA LYS A 325 2.65 21.39 16.04
C LYS A 325 3.86 20.47 16.20
N LEU A 326 3.80 19.62 17.22
CA LEU A 326 4.69 18.47 17.42
C LEU A 326 4.47 17.36 16.37
N LEU A 327 3.69 17.65 15.31
CA LEU A 327 3.42 16.82 14.15
C LEU A 327 3.63 17.63 12.86
#